data_AF-R7RQN6-F1
#
_entry.id   AF-R7RQN6-F1
#
_cell.length_a   1.000
_cell.length_b   1.000
_cell.length_c   1.000
_cell.angle_alpha   90.00
_cell.angle_beta   90.00
_cell.angle_gamma   90.00
#
_symmetry.space_group_name_H-M   'P 1'
#
loop_
_entity.id
_entity.type
_entity.pdbx_description
1 polymer ?
#
loop_
_entity_poly.entity_id
_entity_poly.type
_entity_poly.pdbx_seq_one_letter_code
_entity_poly.pdbx_strand_id
1 'polypeptide(L)'
;MNNCCDFSYNPCCSIKNILEMLKGQNCIIVLKNGRAQCVRVLTVCDNILVCEIAGCGCPVKFVDIHCICEIITDCRKVLGAFLR
;
A
#
# COMPACT_ATOMS: atom_id res chain seq x y z
N MET A 1 -3.70 24.06 -27.12
CA MET A 1 -3.48 22.61 -27.37
C MET A 1 -2.06 22.32 -26.89
N ASN A 2 -1.75 21.64 -25.80
CA ASN A 2 -2.49 20.77 -24.90
C ASN A 2 -2.17 21.15 -23.46
N ASN A 3 -3.17 21.05 -22.59
CA ASN A 3 -3.05 21.31 -21.16
C ASN A 3 -2.03 20.34 -20.55
N CYS A 4 -0.92 20.87 -20.06
CA CYS A 4 -0.14 20.21 -19.04
C CYS A 4 -1.06 20.09 -17.82
N CYS A 5 -1.62 18.91 -17.59
CA CYS A 5 -2.28 18.59 -16.34
C CYS A 5 -1.20 18.65 -15.27
N ASP A 6 -1.15 19.78 -14.58
CA ASP A 6 -0.37 20.02 -13.38
C ASP A 6 -0.75 18.92 -12.39
N PHE A 7 0.11 17.90 -12.25
CA PHE A 7 0.04 16.96 -11.13
C PHE A 7 0.41 17.78 -9.90
N SER A 8 -0.57 18.51 -9.36
CA SER A 8 -0.48 19.08 -8.02
C SER A 8 -0.22 17.91 -7.08
N TYR A 9 1.06 17.75 -6.73
CA TYR A 9 1.56 16.72 -5.84
C TYR A 9 0.99 17.02 -4.46
N ASN A 10 -0.23 16.52 -4.20
CA ASN A 10 -0.74 16.43 -2.86
C ASN A 10 0.15 15.42 -2.13
N PRO A 11 0.96 15.83 -1.13
CA PRO A 11 1.81 14.91 -0.38
C PRO A 11 1.00 13.86 0.41
N CYS A 12 -0.34 13.98 0.41
CA CYS A 12 -1.26 13.17 1.20
C CYS A 12 -1.52 11.73 0.70
N CYS A 13 -1.10 11.27 -0.48
CA CYS A 13 -1.71 10.04 -1.02
C CYS A 13 -0.78 9.07 -1.79
N SER A 14 0.48 8.88 -1.37
CA SER A 14 1.32 7.83 -1.98
C SER A 14 0.94 6.43 -1.48
N ILE A 15 1.15 5.39 -2.30
CA ILE A 15 1.03 3.98 -1.89
C ILE A 15 1.86 3.71 -0.63
N LYS A 16 3.05 4.32 -0.54
CA LYS A 16 3.91 4.26 0.64
C LYS A 16 3.20 4.75 1.90
N ASN A 17 2.61 5.95 1.87
CA ASN A 17 1.92 6.54 3.01
C ASN A 17 0.74 5.66 3.46
N ILE A 18 -0.02 5.14 2.50
CA ILE A 18 -1.15 4.23 2.79
C ILE A 18 -0.64 2.95 3.49
N LEU A 19 0.46 2.36 3.02
CA LEU A 19 1.03 1.18 3.65
C LEU A 19 1.57 1.45 5.05
N GLU A 20 2.22 2.60 5.28
CA GLU A 20 2.68 3.00 6.62
C GLU A 20 1.50 3.12 7.60
N MET A 21 0.37 3.67 7.15
CA MET A 21 -0.86 3.75 7.95
C MET A 21 -1.50 2.39 8.24
N LEU A 22 -1.27 1.41 7.37
CA LEU A 22 -1.78 0.04 7.52
C LEU A 22 -0.85 -0.85 8.35
N LYS A 23 0.17 -0.32 9.02
CA LYS A 23 1.07 -1.11 9.88
C LYS A 23 0.27 -1.98 10.88
N GLY A 24 0.57 -3.28 10.89
CA GLY A 24 -0.10 -4.30 11.69
C GLY A 24 -1.44 -4.79 11.14
N GLN A 25 -1.95 -4.20 10.05
CA GLN A 25 -3.24 -4.53 9.46
C GLN A 25 -3.12 -5.47 8.27
N ASN A 26 -4.15 -6.29 8.07
CA ASN A 26 -4.34 -7.04 6.83
C ASN A 26 -4.89 -6.13 5.73
N CYS A 27 -4.33 -6.26 4.54
CA CYS A 27 -4.81 -5.64 3.30
C CYS A 27 -4.53 -6.55 2.09
N ILE A 28 -5.13 -6.22 0.95
CA ILE A 28 -4.82 -6.85 -0.33
C ILE A 28 -3.94 -5.87 -1.11
N ILE A 29 -2.78 -6.34 -1.58
CA ILE A 29 -1.95 -5.62 -2.53
C ILE A 29 -2.15 -6.22 -3.93
N VAL A 30 -2.28 -5.36 -4.94
CA VAL A 30 -2.33 -5.77 -6.35
C VAL A 30 -1.01 -5.40 -7.00
N LEU A 31 -0.30 -6.39 -7.52
CA LEU A 31 0.98 -6.19 -8.20
C LEU A 31 0.78 -5.80 -9.67
N LYS A 32 1.79 -5.19 -10.30
CA LYS A 32 1.82 -4.82 -11.73
C LYS A 32 1.50 -5.94 -12.70
N ASN A 33 1.74 -7.19 -12.30
CA ASN A 33 1.37 -8.37 -13.09
C ASN A 33 -0.09 -8.80 -12.90
N GLY A 34 -0.93 -7.97 -12.26
CA GLY A 34 -2.34 -8.23 -11.97
C GLY A 34 -2.59 -9.18 -10.80
N ARG A 35 -1.54 -9.73 -10.16
CA ARG A 35 -1.73 -10.68 -9.04
C ARG A 35 -2.10 -9.94 -7.76
N ALA A 36 -3.24 -10.31 -7.19
CA ALA A 36 -3.69 -9.86 -5.88
C ALA A 36 -3.18 -10.80 -4.78
N GLN A 37 -2.74 -10.25 -3.64
CA GLN A 37 -2.25 -11.02 -2.50
C GLN A 37 -2.73 -10.40 -1.18
N CYS A 38 -3.27 -11.24 -0.30
CA CYS A 38 -3.60 -10.86 1.06
C CYS A 38 -2.33 -10.90 1.93
N VAL A 39 -2.00 -9.78 2.55
CA VAL A 39 -0.80 -9.60 3.35
C VAL A 39 -1.10 -8.85 4.64
N ARG A 40 -0.31 -9.11 5.68
CA ARG A 40 -0.27 -8.29 6.90
C ARG A 40 0.92 -7.34 6.82
N VAL A 41 0.69 -6.03 6.84
CA VAL A 41 1.79 -5.05 6.78
C VAL A 41 2.57 -5.10 8.09
N LEU A 42 3.88 -5.34 8.03
CA LEU A 42 4.75 -5.29 9.20
C LEU A 42 5.39 -3.92 9.34
N THR A 43 5.97 -3.41 8.25
CA THR A 43 6.56 -2.08 8.19
C THR A 43 6.82 -1.69 6.73
N VAL A 44 7.13 -0.42 6.50
CA VAL A 44 7.74 0.04 5.26
C VAL A 44 9.17 0.49 5.57
N CYS A 45 10.13 0.08 4.74
CA CYS A 45 11.53 0.49 4.80
C CYS A 45 11.90 1.09 3.45
N ASP A 46 12.07 2.41 3.39
CA ASP A 46 12.27 3.16 2.15
C ASP A 46 11.18 2.90 1.11
N ASN A 47 11.49 2.11 0.07
CA ASN A 47 10.57 1.72 -1.00
C ASN A 47 10.19 0.24 -0.93
N ILE A 48 10.49 -0.44 0.19
CA ILE A 48 10.20 -1.86 0.39
C ILE A 48 9.09 -2.00 1.43
N LEU A 49 7.98 -2.62 1.02
CA LEU A 49 6.98 -3.15 1.92
C LEU A 49 7.50 -4.46 2.52
N VAL A 50 7.55 -4.52 3.85
CA VAL A 50 7.80 -5.76 4.61
C VAL A 50 6.45 -6.24 5.13
N CYS A 51 6.05 -7.44 4.74
CA CYS A 51 4.73 -7.98 5.09
C CYS A 51 4.78 -9.49 5.34
N GLU A 52 3.79 -10.00 6.06
CA GLU A 52 3.58 -11.45 6.19
C GLU A 52 2.55 -11.93 5.18
N ILE A 53 2.76 -13.13 4.65
CA ILE A 53 1.74 -13.83 3.86
C ILE A 53 0.68 -14.34 4.84
N ALA A 54 -0.54 -13.82 4.74
CA ALA A 54 -1.61 -14.18 5.64
C ALA A 54 -1.90 -15.70 5.59
N GLY A 55 -1.97 -16.34 6.76
CA GLY A 55 -2.35 -17.75 6.89
C GLY A 55 -1.25 -18.78 6.63
N CYS A 56 0.02 -18.40 6.47
CA CYS A 56 1.07 -19.31 5.99
C CYS A 56 2.24 -19.58 6.96
N GLY A 57 2.04 -19.57 8.29
CA GLY A 57 3.12 -19.93 9.24
C GLY A 57 4.26 -18.91 9.34
N CYS A 58 3.94 -17.63 9.14
CA CYS A 58 4.83 -16.47 9.33
C CYS A 58 6.00 -16.24 8.32
N PRO A 59 5.94 -16.62 7.03
CA PRO A 59 6.95 -16.20 6.07
C PRO A 59 6.84 -14.69 5.84
N VAL A 60 7.98 -14.01 5.96
CA VAL A 60 8.13 -12.59 5.67
C VAL A 60 8.42 -12.41 4.19
N LYS A 61 7.72 -11.47 3.57
CA LYS A 61 7.86 -11.09 2.17
C LYS A 61 8.28 -9.63 2.07
N PHE A 62 9.16 -9.37 1.10
CA PHE A 62 9.63 -8.05 0.74
C PHE A 62 9.10 -7.71 -0.64
N VAL A 63 8.44 -6.56 -0.78
CA VAL A 63 7.82 -6.13 -2.02
C VAL A 63 8.27 -4.71 -2.33
N ASP A 64 8.85 -4.51 -3.50
CA ASP A 64 9.10 -3.16 -4.02
C ASP A 64 7.76 -2.44 -4.22
N ILE A 65 7.61 -1.28 -3.57
CA ILE A 65 6.39 -0.45 -3.63
C ILE A 65 6.09 -0.03 -5.06
N HIS A 66 7.10 0.17 -5.90
CA HIS A 66 6.91 0.48 -7.32
C HIS A 66 6.30 -0.69 -8.12
N CYS A 67 6.25 -1.90 -7.56
CA CYS A 67 5.57 -3.04 -8.16
C CYS A 67 4.09 -3.15 -7.74
N ILE A 68 3.61 -2.31 -6.82
CA ILE A 68 2.23 -2.30 -6.34
C ILE A 68 1.45 -1.28 -7.17
N CYS A 69 0.34 -1.71 -7.76
CA CYS A 69 -0.60 -0.85 -8.47
C CYS A 69 -1.69 -0.32 -7.54
N GLU A 70 -2.24 -1.19 -6.69
CA GLU A 70 -3.42 -0.89 -5.89
C GLU A 70 -3.31 -1.52 -4.50
N ILE A 71 -3.96 -0.88 -3.53
CA ILE A 71 -4.15 -1.41 -2.18
C ILE A 71 -5.65 -1.43 -1.92
N ILE A 72 -6.18 -2.60 -1.56
CA ILE A 72 -7.59 -2.78 -1.17
C ILE A 72 -7.61 -3.11 0.32
N THR A 73 -8.35 -2.33 1.08
CA THR A 73 -8.46 -2.45 2.54
C THR A 73 -9.81 -1.93 3.02
N ASP A 74 -10.12 -2.18 4.29
CA ASP A 74 -11.34 -1.65 4.92
C ASP A 74 -11.24 -0.12 5.00
N CYS A 75 -12.25 0.56 4.44
CA CYS A 75 -12.28 2.02 4.39
C CYS A 75 -12.16 2.67 5.78
N ARG A 76 -12.68 2.02 6.84
CA ARG A 76 -12.61 2.52 8.22
C ARG A 76 -11.16 2.64 8.72
N LYS A 77 -10.25 1.80 8.20
CA LYS A 77 -8.83 1.81 8.56
C LYS A 77 -8.06 2.99 7.96
N VAL A 78 -8.59 3.57 6.87
CA VAL A 78 -7.89 4.60 6.08
C VAL A 78 -8.57 5.95 6.22
N LEU A 79 -9.90 6.02 6.14
CA LEU A 79 -10.66 7.27 6.15
C LEU A 79 -10.43 8.11 7.42
N GLY A 80 -10.29 7.47 8.59
CA GLY A 80 -10.02 8.19 9.84
C GLY A 80 -8.67 8.92 9.90
N ALA A 81 -7.77 8.62 8.97
CA ALA A 81 -6.48 9.28 8.84
C ALA A 81 -6.36 10.16 7.57
N PHE A 82 -7.27 10.00 6.60
CA PHE A 82 -7.36 10.86 5.42
C PHE A 82 -8.29 12.07 5.61
N LEU A 83 -9.30 11.97 6.47
CA LEU A 83 -10.32 13.01 6.68
C LEU A 83 -10.06 13.89 7.91
N ARG A 84 -8.79 13.99 8.34
CA ARG A 84 -8.39 14.84 9.47
C ARG A 84 -8.00 16.23 9.02
#